data_AF-A0AAW2Q2Q2-F1
#
_entry.id   AF-A0AAW2Q2Q2-F1
#
_cell.length_a   1.000
_cell.length_b   1.000
_cell.length_c   1.000
_cell.angle_alpha   90.00
_cell.angle_beta   90.00
_cell.angle_gamma   90.00
#
_symmetry.space_group_name_H-M   'P 1'
#
loop_
_entity.id
_entity.type
_entity.pdbx_description
1 polymer ?
#
loop_
_entity_poly.entity_id
_entity_poly.type
_entity_poly.pdbx_seq_one_letter_code
_entity_poly.pdbx_strand_id
1 'polypeptide(L)'
;MASSEAKQWKETVKSDMDSIISYGIWVLVDLRPRYTTIGCKKWIFKKKLKPDGSFDKFKARLVAKDFKQKKKIDYFDTYSSVVRLTTIRVLIALVLVYNLPIHQMDMKTAFLYGELEEKIYMDQHKGFVAHVNEHKVCKLVKSLYKLKQASKQWHEKFD
;
A
#
# COMPACT_ATOMS: atom_id res chain seq x y z
N MET A 1 -19.87 -17.14 7.50
CA MET A 1 -19.18 -15.95 8.04
C MET A 1 -20.15 -15.17 8.93
N ALA A 2 -20.38 -15.62 10.16
CA ALA A 2 -21.23 -14.94 11.13
C ALA A 2 -20.44 -14.80 12.42
N SER A 3 -19.64 -13.75 12.49
CA SER A 3 -18.97 -13.28 13.71
C SER A 3 -19.49 -11.87 13.97
N SER A 4 -19.66 -11.50 15.23
CA SER A 4 -20.10 -10.15 15.65
C SER A 4 -19.26 -9.02 15.06
N GLU A 5 -18.02 -9.30 14.64
CA GLU A 5 -17.06 -8.35 14.08
C GLU A 5 -17.11 -8.25 12.54
N ALA A 6 -17.93 -9.08 11.87
CA ALA A 6 -17.94 -9.17 10.41
C ALA A 6 -18.37 -7.86 9.75
N LYS A 7 -19.23 -7.07 10.41
CA LYS A 7 -19.70 -5.78 9.89
C LYS A 7 -18.56 -4.75 9.87
N GLN A 8 -17.79 -4.65 10.95
CA GLN A 8 -16.66 -3.73 11.09
C GLN A 8 -15.55 -4.07 10.08
N TRP A 9 -15.30 -5.35 9.83
CA TRP A 9 -14.36 -5.77 8.79
C TRP A 9 -14.82 -5.37 7.39
N LYS A 10 -16.12 -5.51 7.07
CA LYS A 10 -16.68 -5.08 5.78
C LYS A 10 -16.57 -3.57 5.58
N GLU A 11 -16.87 -2.78 6.62
CA GLU A 11 -16.73 -1.32 6.58
C GLU A 11 -15.27 -0.89 6.35
N THR A 12 -14.33 -1.54 7.04
CA THR A 12 -12.89 -1.25 6.86
C THR A 12 -12.41 -1.60 5.45
N VAL A 13 -12.88 -2.73 4.90
CA VAL A 13 -12.59 -3.15 3.52
C VAL A 13 -13.14 -2.14 2.52
N LYS A 14 -14.37 -1.68 2.72
CA LYS A 14 -15.00 -0.67 1.85
C LYS A 14 -14.23 0.65 1.89
N SER A 15 -13.88 1.14 3.08
CA SER A 15 -13.12 2.38 3.25
C SER A 15 -11.74 2.35 2.58
N ASP A 16 -11.01 1.22 2.66
CA ASP A 16 -9.72 1.07 1.98
C ASP A 16 -9.90 1.01 0.45
N MET A 17 -10.95 0.33 -0.04
CA MET A 17 -11.29 0.33 -1.47
C MET A 17 -11.67 1.71 -1.99
N ASP A 18 -12.50 2.45 -1.26
CA ASP A 18 -12.90 3.82 -1.61
C ASP A 18 -11.67 4.73 -1.70
N SER A 19 -10.70 4.56 -0.80
CA SER A 19 -9.42 5.26 -0.87
C SER A 19 -8.63 4.89 -2.12
N ILE A 20 -8.52 3.61 -2.44
CA ILE A 20 -7.79 3.14 -3.64
C ILE A 20 -8.44 3.68 -4.93
N ILE A 21 -9.77 3.72 -4.98
CA ILE A 21 -10.51 4.27 -6.11
C ILE A 21 -10.31 5.79 -6.20
N SER A 22 -10.44 6.52 -5.09
CA SER A 22 -10.31 7.99 -5.08
C SER A 22 -8.91 8.46 -5.46
N TYR A 23 -7.87 7.73 -5.07
CA TYR A 23 -6.49 8.04 -5.47
C TYR A 23 -6.15 7.64 -6.91
N GLY A 24 -7.05 6.94 -7.61
CA GLY A 24 -6.83 6.50 -8.99
C GLY A 24 -5.67 5.52 -9.11
N ILE A 25 -5.54 4.58 -8.17
CA ILE A 25 -4.38 3.68 -8.10
C ILE A 25 -4.24 2.79 -9.35
N TRP A 26 -5.36 2.43 -9.98
CA TRP A 26 -5.36 1.61 -11.18
C TRP A 26 -6.40 2.07 -12.19
N VAL A 27 -6.20 1.64 -13.43
CA VAL A 27 -7.15 1.77 -14.54
C VAL A 27 -7.49 0.40 -15.11
N LEU A 28 -8.73 0.21 -15.56
CA LEU A 28 -9.16 -1.03 -16.18
C LEU A 28 -8.73 -1.07 -17.64
N VAL A 29 -8.01 -2.13 -18.04
CA VAL A 29 -7.50 -2.33 -19.40
C VAL A 29 -7.62 -3.78 -19.82
N ASP A 30 -7.64 -4.01 -21.12
CA ASP A 30 -7.55 -5.36 -21.69
C ASP A 30 -6.12 -5.89 -21.58
N LEU A 31 -5.98 -7.12 -21.08
CA LEU A 31 -4.68 -7.75 -20.92
C LEU A 31 -4.17 -8.18 -22.31
N ARG A 32 -3.03 -7.63 -22.73
CA ARG A 32 -2.38 -8.05 -23.97
C ARG A 32 -1.75 -9.45 -23.81
N PRO A 33 -1.70 -10.27 -24.86
CA PRO A 33 -1.28 -11.69 -24.77
C PRO A 33 0.13 -11.94 -24.20
N ARG A 34 1.02 -10.94 -24.22
CA ARG A 34 2.41 -11.04 -23.74
C ARG A 34 2.60 -10.59 -22.29
N TYR A 35 1.57 -10.05 -21.64
CA TYR A 35 1.66 -9.56 -20.28
C TYR A 35 0.99 -10.55 -19.32
N THR A 36 1.61 -10.74 -18.16
CA THR A 36 1.08 -11.57 -17.09
C THR A 36 0.62 -10.69 -15.94
N THR A 37 -0.47 -11.09 -15.27
CA THR A 37 -0.87 -10.44 -14.03
C THR A 37 -0.07 -11.00 -12.86
N ILE A 38 0.23 -10.14 -11.88
CA ILE A 38 0.85 -10.56 -10.62
C ILE A 38 -0.13 -11.33 -9.70
N GLY A 39 -1.37 -11.57 -10.18
CA GLY A 39 -2.42 -12.28 -9.47
C GLY A 39 -3.10 -11.46 -8.38
N CYS A 40 -4.42 -11.50 -8.31
CA CYS A 40 -5.18 -10.74 -7.30
C CYS A 40 -5.28 -11.46 -5.93
N LYS A 41 -5.47 -10.62 -4.90
CA LYS A 41 -5.93 -10.86 -3.52
C LYS A 41 -5.01 -11.52 -2.51
N LYS A 42 -4.59 -10.70 -1.56
CA LYS A 42 -4.78 -11.00 -0.14
C LYS A 42 -5.26 -9.72 0.56
N TRP A 43 -6.37 -9.77 1.28
CA TRP A 43 -6.63 -8.76 2.30
C TRP A 43 -5.77 -9.09 3.51
N ILE A 44 -5.09 -8.09 4.04
CA ILE A 44 -4.44 -8.22 5.33
C ILE A 44 -5.34 -7.57 6.36
N PHE A 45 -5.90 -8.40 7.22
CA PHE A 45 -6.71 -8.00 8.36
C PHE A 45 -5.84 -7.97 9.60
N LYS A 46 -5.87 -6.87 10.34
CA LYS A 46 -5.16 -6.72 11.61
C LYS A 46 -6.01 -5.90 12.58
N LYS A 47 -6.22 -6.41 13.78
CA LYS A 47 -6.69 -5.60 14.90
C LYS A 47 -5.51 -4.79 15.44
N LYS A 48 -5.69 -3.48 15.54
CA LYS A 48 -4.74 -2.58 16.16
C LYS A 48 -5.11 -2.47 17.64
N LEU A 49 -4.10 -2.65 18.48
CA LEU A 49 -4.18 -2.39 19.91
C LEU A 49 -3.39 -1.11 20.20
N LYS A 50 -3.81 -0.40 21.23
CA LYS A 50 -3.08 0.74 21.80
C LYS A 50 -1.86 0.25 22.59
N PRO A 51 -0.93 1.15 22.99
CA PRO A 51 0.23 0.78 23.80
C PRO A 51 -0.14 0.13 25.15
N ASP A 52 -1.31 0.48 25.69
CA ASP A 52 -1.88 -0.09 26.92
C ASP A 52 -2.50 -1.49 26.72
N GLY A 53 -2.49 -2.03 25.49
CA GLY A 53 -3.09 -3.32 25.14
C GLY A 53 -4.60 -3.27 24.85
N SER A 54 -5.27 -2.14 25.04
CA SER A 54 -6.69 -1.97 24.72
C SER A 54 -6.93 -1.92 23.21
N PHE A 55 -8.15 -2.24 22.79
CA PHE A 55 -8.52 -2.21 21.37
C PHE A 55 -8.51 -0.77 20.82
N ASP A 56 -7.82 -0.56 19.69
CA ASP A 56 -7.83 0.71 18.96
C ASP A 56 -8.82 0.64 17.78
N LYS A 57 -8.51 -0.20 16.78
CA LYS A 57 -9.32 -0.27 15.54
C LYS A 57 -9.06 -1.52 14.71
N PHE A 58 -9.99 -1.80 13.80
CA PHE A 58 -9.79 -2.74 12.70
C PHE A 58 -8.99 -2.09 11.57
N LYS A 59 -8.07 -2.85 10.97
CA LYS A 59 -7.29 -2.40 9.81
C LYS A 59 -7.31 -3.49 8.74
N ALA A 60 -7.89 -3.17 7.59
CA ALA A 60 -7.87 -3.99 6.40
C ALA A 60 -7.08 -3.25 5.32
N ARG A 61 -6.19 -3.94 4.62
CA ARG A 61 -5.48 -3.38 3.45
C ARG A 61 -5.48 -4.36 2.30
N LEU A 62 -5.78 -3.86 1.10
CA LEU A 62 -5.56 -4.61 -0.13
C LEU A 62 -4.06 -4.59 -0.46
N VAL A 63 -3.44 -5.77 -0.58
CA VAL A 63 -2.01 -5.86 -0.91
C VAL A 63 -1.76 -6.61 -2.21
N ALA A 64 -0.70 -6.22 -2.90
CA ALA A 64 -0.15 -6.96 -4.03
C ALA A 64 0.51 -8.27 -3.56
N LYS A 65 0.54 -9.27 -4.44
CA LYS A 65 1.32 -10.50 -4.26
C LYS A 65 2.75 -10.29 -4.74
N ASP A 66 3.53 -9.66 -3.89
CA ASP A 66 4.96 -9.37 -4.08
C ASP A 66 5.81 -10.57 -4.51
N PHE A 67 5.52 -11.76 -4.00
CA PHE A 67 6.22 -13.00 -4.36
C PHE A 67 5.99 -13.45 -5.81
N LYS A 68 4.96 -12.95 -6.48
CA LYS A 68 4.72 -13.19 -7.91
C LYS A 68 5.44 -12.19 -8.82
N GLN A 69 5.97 -11.10 -8.26
CA GLN A 69 6.73 -10.12 -9.04
C GLN A 69 8.09 -10.69 -9.47
N LYS A 70 8.42 -10.54 -10.75
CA LYS A 70 9.69 -10.96 -11.34
C LYS A 70 10.63 -9.77 -11.49
N LYS A 71 11.87 -9.93 -11.00
CA LYS A 71 12.91 -8.91 -11.17
C LYS A 71 13.20 -8.70 -12.66
N LYS A 72 13.45 -7.46 -13.08
CA LYS A 72 13.63 -6.99 -14.47
C LYS A 72 12.37 -7.05 -15.36
N ILE A 73 11.23 -7.48 -14.81
CA ILE A 73 9.94 -7.48 -15.52
C ILE A 73 8.97 -6.56 -14.78
N ASP A 74 8.71 -6.87 -13.51
CA ASP A 74 7.74 -6.15 -12.67
C ASP A 74 8.39 -5.12 -11.73
N TYR A 75 9.70 -5.22 -11.52
CA TYR A 75 10.50 -4.29 -10.74
C TYR A 75 11.98 -4.44 -11.09
N PHE A 76 12.75 -3.36 -11.00
CA PHE A 76 14.20 -3.40 -11.22
C PHE A 76 14.97 -3.53 -9.92
N ASP A 77 14.65 -2.70 -8.92
CA ASP A 77 15.36 -2.64 -7.65
C ASP A 77 14.40 -2.67 -6.45
N THR A 78 14.90 -3.21 -5.33
CA THR A 78 14.24 -3.14 -4.02
C THR A 78 14.92 -2.05 -3.21
N TYR A 79 14.24 -0.93 -2.99
CA TYR A 79 14.74 0.17 -2.20
C TYR A 79 14.13 0.17 -0.80
N SER A 80 14.94 0.47 0.21
CA SER A 80 14.48 0.75 1.56
C SER A 80 15.25 1.95 2.07
N SER A 81 14.58 3.11 2.20
CA SER A 81 15.15 4.28 2.85
C SER A 81 15.36 3.97 4.34
N VAL A 82 16.59 3.62 4.73
CA VAL A 82 16.95 3.43 6.14
C VAL A 82 17.86 4.57 6.56
N VAL A 83 17.33 5.47 7.37
CA VAL A 83 18.13 6.50 8.04
C VAL A 83 18.98 5.82 9.11
N ARG A 84 20.26 6.20 9.22
CA ARG A 84 21.14 5.69 10.27
C ARG A 84 20.64 6.17 11.64
N LEU A 85 20.55 5.24 12.59
CA LEU A 85 20.09 5.56 13.95
C LEU A 85 21.01 6.58 14.65
N THR A 86 22.30 6.58 14.31
CA THR A 86 23.27 7.57 14.81
C THR A 86 22.88 8.99 14.42
N THR A 87 22.47 9.22 13.17
CA THR A 87 22.00 10.52 12.68
C THR A 87 20.76 10.98 13.45
N ILE A 88 19.79 10.09 13.65
CA ILE A 88 18.57 10.40 14.42
C ILE A 88 18.93 10.80 15.86
N ARG A 89 19.82 10.05 16.52
CA ARG A 89 20.26 10.34 17.89
C ARG A 89 20.96 11.70 18.00
N VAL A 90 21.84 12.02 17.07
CA VAL A 90 22.52 13.33 17.03
C VAL A 90 21.51 14.46 16.83
N LEU A 91 20.54 14.29 15.93
CA LEU A 91 19.51 15.30 15.68
C LEU A 91 18.64 15.53 16.92
N ILE A 92 18.23 14.47 17.61
CA ILE A 92 17.49 14.57 18.89
C ILE A 92 18.34 15.25 19.96
N ALA A 93 19.64 14.93 20.07
CA ALA A 93 20.54 15.55 21.03
C ALA A 93 20.67 17.06 20.79
N LEU A 94 20.81 17.48 19.53
CA LEU A 94 20.83 18.91 19.16
C LEU A 94 19.51 19.59 19.53
N VAL A 95 18.38 18.97 19.21
CA VAL A 95 17.07 19.51 19.56
C VAL A 95 16.94 19.73 21.08
N LEU A 96 17.41 18.79 21.89
CA LEU A 96 17.41 18.94 23.36
C LEU A 96 18.31 20.10 23.83
N VAL A 97 19.52 20.22 23.26
CA VAL A 97 20.48 21.30 23.62
C VAL A 97 19.92 22.68 23.27
N TYR A 98 19.28 22.81 22.12
CA TYR A 98 18.72 24.08 21.64
C TYR A 98 17.26 24.30 22.06
N ASN A 99 16.70 23.41 22.88
CA ASN A 99 15.30 23.44 23.35
C ASN A 99 14.28 23.64 22.20
N LEU A 100 14.46 22.89 21.11
CA LEU A 100 13.59 22.96 19.93
C LEU A 100 12.42 21.96 20.04
N PRO A 101 11.27 22.24 19.42
CA PRO A 101 10.19 21.27 19.32
C PRO A 101 10.49 20.19 18.26
N ILE A 102 10.12 18.93 18.54
CA ILE A 102 10.10 17.84 17.55
C ILE A 102 8.67 17.54 17.17
N HIS A 103 8.39 17.53 15.87
CA HIS A 103 7.12 17.08 15.32
C HIS A 103 7.33 15.79 14.52
N GLN A 104 6.48 14.79 14.78
CA GLN A 104 6.47 13.52 14.05
C GLN A 104 5.16 13.39 13.26
N MET A 105 5.27 13.03 11.99
CA MET A 105 4.11 12.79 11.11
C MET A 105 4.15 11.35 10.58
N ASP A 106 3.05 10.60 10.75
CA ASP A 106 2.85 9.29 10.14
C ASP A 106 1.77 9.37 9.06
N MET A 107 2.17 9.15 7.79
CA MET A 107 1.27 9.19 6.66
C MET A 107 0.57 7.85 6.43
N LYS A 108 -0.75 7.81 6.68
CA LYS A 108 -1.57 6.59 6.62
C LYS A 108 -1.52 5.86 5.27
N THR A 109 -1.39 6.60 4.16
CA THR A 109 -1.49 6.12 2.78
C THR A 109 -0.25 6.48 1.94
N ALA A 110 0.93 6.66 2.55
CA ALA A 110 2.17 7.05 1.86
C ALA A 110 2.42 6.28 0.55
N PHE A 111 2.31 4.94 0.59
CA PHE A 111 2.54 4.10 -0.59
C PHE A 111 1.51 4.28 -1.72
N LEU A 112 0.38 4.94 -1.50
CA LEU A 112 -0.63 5.19 -2.53
C LEU A 112 -0.34 6.45 -3.36
N TYR A 113 0.64 7.26 -2.95
CA TYR A 113 1.03 8.48 -3.65
C TYR A 113 2.16 8.30 -4.66
N GLY A 114 2.99 7.25 -4.50
CA GLY A 114 4.07 6.95 -5.42
C GLY A 114 3.53 6.59 -6.80
N GLU A 115 4.04 7.23 -7.84
CA GLU A 115 3.68 6.90 -9.22
C GLU A 115 4.46 5.64 -9.65
N LEU A 116 3.91 4.84 -10.56
CA LEU A 116 4.61 3.66 -11.08
C LEU A 116 5.05 3.91 -12.51
N GLU A 117 6.35 3.79 -12.76
CA GLU A 117 6.91 3.76 -14.10
C GLU A 117 6.71 2.39 -14.77
N GLU A 118 6.75 1.32 -13.96
CA GLU A 118 6.61 -0.04 -14.47
C GLU A 118 5.16 -0.43 -14.79
N LYS A 119 4.99 -1.22 -15.85
CA LYS A 119 3.67 -1.71 -16.28
C LYS A 119 3.28 -2.96 -15.50
N ILE A 120 2.63 -2.76 -14.36
CA ILE A 120 2.16 -3.86 -13.50
C ILE A 120 0.66 -4.07 -13.69
N TYR A 121 0.27 -5.32 -13.92
CA TYR A 121 -1.12 -5.72 -14.09
C TYR A 121 -1.56 -6.63 -12.96
N MET A 122 -2.76 -6.40 -12.44
CA MET A 122 -3.38 -7.17 -11.36
C MET A 122 -4.79 -7.56 -11.75
N ASP A 123 -5.25 -8.76 -11.39
CA ASP A 123 -6.65 -9.12 -11.66
C ASP A 123 -7.62 -8.28 -10.80
N GLN A 124 -8.86 -8.17 -11.23
CA GLN A 124 -9.89 -7.53 -10.42
C GLN A 124 -10.20 -8.33 -9.15
N HIS A 125 -10.52 -7.59 -8.09
CA HIS A 125 -10.78 -8.19 -6.80
C HIS A 125 -12.23 -8.74 -6.75
N LYS A 126 -12.44 -10.08 -6.80
CA LYS A 126 -13.71 -10.79 -6.45
C LYS A 126 -14.58 -10.02 -5.42
N GLY A 127 -15.80 -9.65 -5.80
CA GLY A 127 -16.69 -8.82 -4.97
C GLY A 127 -16.58 -7.30 -5.20
N PHE A 128 -15.61 -6.86 -5.99
CA PHE A 128 -15.42 -5.49 -6.50
C PHE A 128 -15.08 -5.54 -8.00
N VAL A 129 -15.57 -6.56 -8.70
CA VAL A 129 -15.40 -6.68 -10.15
C VAL A 129 -16.40 -5.75 -10.82
N ALA A 130 -15.94 -4.97 -11.80
CA ALA A 130 -16.82 -4.12 -12.59
C ALA A 130 -17.72 -5.01 -13.48
N HIS A 131 -19.02 -5.03 -13.21
CA HIS A 131 -20.01 -5.90 -13.88
C HIS A 131 -19.99 -5.86 -15.41
N VAL A 132 -19.59 -4.74 -16.02
CA VAL A 132 -19.51 -4.59 -17.48
C VAL A 132 -18.14 -4.99 -18.05
N ASN A 133 -17.10 -4.99 -17.21
CA ASN A 133 -15.70 -5.14 -17.60
C ASN A 133 -15.03 -6.32 -16.88
N GLU A 134 -15.75 -7.42 -16.65
CA GLU A 134 -15.26 -8.53 -15.83
C GLU A 134 -13.97 -9.18 -16.37
N HIS A 135 -13.79 -9.15 -17.70
CA HIS A 135 -12.61 -9.66 -18.41
C HIS A 135 -11.38 -8.74 -18.33
N LYS A 136 -11.55 -7.48 -17.90
CA LYS A 136 -10.46 -6.51 -17.83
C LYS A 136 -9.59 -6.74 -16.60
N VAL A 137 -8.36 -6.25 -16.67
CA VAL A 137 -7.39 -6.28 -15.57
C VAL A 137 -7.13 -4.86 -15.07
N CYS A 138 -6.74 -4.74 -13.80
CA CYS A 138 -6.27 -3.48 -13.22
C CYS A 138 -4.81 -3.25 -13.60
N LYS A 139 -4.54 -2.27 -14.45
CA LYS A 139 -3.18 -1.74 -14.63
C LYS A 139 -2.90 -0.74 -13.52
N LEU A 140 -1.89 -1.01 -12.69
CA LEU A 140 -1.48 -0.10 -11.64
C LEU A 140 -0.81 1.14 -12.26
N VAL A 141 -1.27 2.32 -11.85
CA VAL A 141 -0.71 3.63 -12.21
C VAL A 141 0.10 4.19 -11.05
N LYS A 142 -0.31 3.87 -9.82
CA LYS A 142 0.39 4.24 -8.59
C LYS A 142 0.75 3.00 -7.79
N SER A 143 1.72 3.14 -6.90
CA SER A 143 2.16 2.05 -6.06
C SER A 143 1.04 1.57 -5.14
N LEU A 144 1.02 0.25 -4.93
CA LEU A 144 0.11 -0.41 -4.00
C LEU A 144 0.93 -1.03 -2.88
N TYR A 145 0.28 -1.26 -1.74
CA TYR A 145 0.90 -1.92 -0.61
C TYR A 145 1.56 -3.25 -0.99
N LYS A 146 2.77 -3.47 -0.44
CA LYS A 146 3.65 -4.63 -0.65
C LYS A 146 4.26 -4.77 -2.04
N LEU A 147 4.07 -3.85 -2.99
CA LEU A 147 4.95 -3.88 -4.17
C LEU A 147 6.40 -3.72 -3.73
N LYS A 148 7.31 -4.50 -4.32
CA LYS A 148 8.74 -4.50 -3.98
C LYS A 148 9.40 -3.13 -4.13
N GLN A 149 8.89 -2.31 -5.03
CA GLN A 149 9.36 -0.96 -5.32
C GLN A 149 8.51 0.15 -4.65
N ALA A 150 7.46 -0.18 -3.88
CA ALA A 150 6.58 0.84 -3.29
C ALA A 150 7.32 1.83 -2.37
N SER A 151 8.32 1.36 -1.62
CA SER A 151 9.14 2.23 -0.78
C SER A 151 10.02 3.18 -1.58
N LYS A 152 10.49 2.75 -2.77
CA LYS A 152 11.25 3.60 -3.69
C LYS A 152 10.38 4.75 -4.20
N GLN A 153 9.22 4.40 -4.73
CA GLN A 153 8.29 5.36 -5.33
C GLN A 153 7.75 6.37 -4.33
N TRP A 154 7.60 5.97 -3.06
CA TRP A 154 7.26 6.92 -2.00
C TRP A 154 8.40 7.90 -1.73
N HIS A 155 9.65 7.43 -1.65
CA HIS A 155 10.80 8.28 -1.41
C HIS A 155 10.98 9.30 -2.56
N GLU A 156 10.92 8.85 -3.81
CA GLU A 156 11.03 9.71 -5.00
C GLU A 156 9.89 10.72 -5.11
N LYS A 157 8.71 10.45 -4.52
CA LYS A 157 7.60 11.41 -4.49
C LYS A 157 7.76 12.48 -3.40
N PHE A 158 8.54 12.17 -2.37
CA PHE A 158 8.75 13.04 -1.21
C PHE A 158 9.98 13.93 -1.38
N ASP A 159 11.00 13.45 -2.08
CA ASP A 159 12.18 14.24 -2.49
C ASP A 159 11.81 15.27 -3.57
#